data_AF-A0A748ZHJ3-F1
#
_entry.id   AF-A0A748ZHJ3-F1
#
_cell.length_a   1.000
_cell.length_b   1.000
_cell.length_c   1.000
_cell.angle_alpha   90.00
_cell.angle_beta   90.00
_cell.angle_gamma   90.00
#
_symmetry.space_group_name_H-M   'P 1'
#
loop_
_entity.id
_entity.type
_entity.pdbx_description
1 polymer ?
#
loop_
_entity_poly.entity_id
_entity_poly.type
_entity_poly.pdbx_seq_one_letter_code
_entity_poly.pdbx_strand_id
1 'polypeptide(L)'
;MFQFARWNFITRHERRKFDSIADGHKAALIAMGVIEDAEETTQDAGPECPPELLTTFEKYRDVKFTRRVDDDGVKLYPREQLSWSDLVAYSTISGQNIGMFESEIIMGLDAIFEGRNDG
;
A
#
# COMPACT_ATOMS: atom_id res chain seq x y z
N MET A 1 13.66 -0.78 1.68
CA MET A 1 12.56 -1.30 0.84
C MET A 1 11.48 -2.03 1.63
N PHE A 2 11.76 -3.16 2.28
CA PHE A 2 10.73 -3.89 3.03
C PHE A 2 10.12 -3.10 4.21
N GLN A 3 10.90 -2.22 4.87
CA GLN A 3 10.36 -1.28 5.86
C GLN A 3 9.39 -0.27 5.25
N PHE A 4 9.70 0.28 4.06
CA PHE A 4 8.79 1.14 3.29
C PHE A 4 7.50 0.41 2.92
N ALA A 5 7.61 -0.83 2.45
CA ALA A 5 6.45 -1.65 2.09
C ALA A 5 5.57 -2.00 3.30
N ARG A 6 6.19 -2.42 4.42
CA ARG A 6 5.49 -2.70 5.68
C ARG A 6 4.77 -1.45 6.19
N TRP A 7 5.43 -0.29 6.13
CA TRP A 7 4.80 0.96 6.51
C TRP A 7 3.61 1.30 5.60
N ASN A 8 3.77 1.18 4.28
CA ASN A 8 2.70 1.49 3.31
C ASN A 8 1.49 0.57 3.44
N PHE A 9 1.70 -0.75 3.59
CA PHE A 9 0.63 -1.73 3.50
C PHE A 9 0.02 -2.13 4.84
N ILE A 10 0.78 -2.04 5.94
CA ILE A 10 0.34 -2.48 7.27
C ILE A 10 0.19 -1.26 8.18
N THR A 11 1.30 -0.62 8.55
CA THR A 11 1.31 0.39 9.63
C THR A 11 0.46 1.63 9.29
N ARG A 12 0.52 2.12 8.05
CA ARG A 12 -0.30 3.25 7.61
C ARG A 12 -1.80 2.89 7.60
N HIS A 13 -2.15 1.67 7.21
CA HIS A 13 -3.53 1.23 7.16
C HIS A 13 -4.11 1.00 8.56
N GLU A 14 -3.34 0.41 9.48
CA GLU A 14 -3.72 0.27 10.89
C GLU A 14 -3.92 1.65 11.54
N ARG A 15 -2.95 2.56 11.37
CA ARG A 15 -3.06 3.94 11.90
C ARG A 15 -4.30 4.64 11.35
N ARG A 16 -4.56 4.58 10.05
CA ARG A 16 -5.79 5.14 9.45
C ARG A 16 -7.08 4.57 10.04
N LYS A 17 -7.12 3.28 10.40
CA LYS A 17 -8.29 2.68 11.09
C LYS A 17 -8.46 3.26 12.49
N PHE A 18 -7.37 3.37 13.26
CA PHE A 18 -7.40 3.98 14.58
C PHE A 18 -7.76 5.46 14.54
N ASP A 19 -7.16 6.21 13.61
CA ASP A 19 -7.44 7.62 13.38
C ASP A 19 -8.91 7.81 12.99
N SER A 20 -9.46 7.01 12.06
CA SER A 20 -10.89 7.09 11.71
C SER A 20 -11.84 6.85 12.89
N ILE A 21 -11.47 5.98 13.84
CA ILE A 21 -12.24 5.75 15.07
C ILE A 21 -12.11 6.95 16.01
N ALA A 22 -10.89 7.45 16.20
CA ALA A 22 -10.59 8.61 17.02
C ALA A 22 -11.26 9.88 16.48
N ASP A 23 -11.30 10.06 15.17
CA ASP A 23 -11.96 11.15 14.46
C ASP A 23 -13.48 11.09 14.66
N GLY A 24 -14.08 9.90 14.59
CA GLY A 24 -15.50 9.72 14.92
C GLY A 24 -15.82 10.10 16.37
N HIS A 25 -14.94 9.74 17.30
CA HIS A 25 -15.08 10.11 18.70
C HIS A 25 -14.89 11.63 18.92
N LYS A 26 -13.87 12.23 18.28
CA LYS A 26 -13.59 13.67 18.31
C LYS A 26 -14.76 14.46 17.72
N ALA A 27 -15.29 14.04 16.57
CA ALA A 27 -16.47 14.64 15.94
C ALA A 27 -17.71 14.58 16.85
N ALA A 28 -17.91 13.47 17.57
CA ALA A 28 -18.98 13.37 18.56
C ALA A 28 -18.80 14.34 19.74
N LEU A 29 -17.57 14.48 20.26
CA LEU A 29 -17.26 15.43 21.34
C LEU A 29 -17.38 16.90 20.90
N ILE A 30 -16.99 17.23 19.67
CA ILE A 30 -17.21 18.56 19.06
C ILE A 30 -18.71 18.82 18.90
N ALA A 31 -19.48 17.86 18.38
CA ALA A 31 -20.94 17.99 18.23
C ALA A 31 -21.67 18.16 19.56
N MET A 32 -21.13 17.59 20.64
CA MET A 32 -21.62 17.79 22.01
C MET A 32 -21.10 19.07 22.68
N GLY A 33 -20.24 19.84 22.00
CA GLY A 33 -19.68 21.11 22.50
C GLY A 33 -18.64 20.95 23.61
N VAL A 34 -18.03 19.77 23.74
CA VAL A 34 -17.07 19.43 24.81
C VAL A 34 -15.65 19.92 24.48
N ILE A 35 -15.29 19.95 23.20
CA ILE A 35 -13.97 20.37 22.70
C ILE A 35 -14.12 21.22 21.44
N GLU A 36 -13.19 22.16 21.21
CA GLU A 36 -13.09 22.94 19.97
C GLU A 36 -12.28 22.19 18.91
N ASP A 37 -12.60 22.42 17.64
CA ASP A 37 -11.91 21.74 16.53
C ASP A 37 -10.50 22.33 16.32
N ALA A 38 -9.48 21.49 16.49
CA ALA A 38 -8.08 21.85 16.28
C ALA A 38 -7.55 21.22 15.00
N GLU A 39 -6.74 21.98 14.24
CA GLU A 39 -6.15 21.62 12.94
C GLU A 39 -5.46 20.25 12.96
N GLU A 40 -5.69 19.47 11.90
CA GLU A 40 -5.15 18.13 11.70
C GLU A 40 -3.63 18.08 11.86
N THR A 41 -3.16 17.20 12.74
CA THR A 41 -1.73 16.92 12.92
C THR A 41 -1.19 16.30 11.64
N THR A 42 -0.14 16.89 11.08
CA THR A 42 0.58 16.42 9.90
C THR A 42 0.91 14.94 10.05
N GLN A 43 0.36 14.10 9.15
CA GLN A 43 0.62 12.66 9.14
C GLN A 43 2.12 12.41 9.00
N ASP A 44 2.67 11.62 9.93
CA ASP A 44 4.08 11.19 9.94
C ASP A 44 4.45 10.60 8.58
N ALA A 45 5.41 11.21 7.88
CA ALA A 45 5.95 10.66 6.64
C ALA A 45 6.78 9.43 7.02
N GLY A 46 6.29 8.24 6.69
CA GLY A 46 7.02 7.00 6.91
C GLY A 46 8.41 6.97 6.25
N PRO A 47 9.17 5.88 6.42
CA PRO A 47 10.46 5.73 5.76
C PRO A 47 10.30 5.93 4.24
N GLU A 48 11.27 6.52 3.56
CA GLU A 48 11.23 6.71 2.10
C GLU A 48 11.59 5.42 1.35
N CYS A 49 11.07 5.27 0.13
CA CYS A 49 11.50 4.20 -0.76
C CYS A 49 12.90 4.51 -1.30
N PRO A 50 13.87 3.58 -1.22
CA PRO A 50 15.16 3.75 -1.88
C PRO A 50 14.97 4.03 -3.38
N PRO A 51 15.57 5.09 -3.95
CA PRO A 51 15.36 5.47 -5.35
C PRO A 51 15.70 4.37 -6.34
N GLU A 52 16.71 3.55 -6.02
CA GLU A 52 17.16 2.45 -6.88
C GLU A 52 16.13 1.32 -7.01
N LEU A 53 15.20 1.22 -6.05
CA LEU A 53 14.18 0.17 -5.98
C LEU A 53 12.78 0.67 -6.34
N LEU A 54 12.66 1.95 -6.71
CA LEU A 54 11.39 2.55 -7.11
C LEU A 54 10.80 1.83 -8.33
N THR A 55 11.63 1.53 -9.33
CA THR A 55 11.22 0.81 -10.54
C THR A 55 10.75 -0.60 -10.23
N THR A 56 11.42 -1.31 -9.33
CA THR A 56 10.99 -2.64 -8.86
C THR A 56 9.67 -2.56 -8.10
N PHE A 57 9.43 -1.49 -7.34
CA PHE A 57 8.16 -1.25 -6.67
C PHE A 57 7.02 -0.96 -7.65
N GLU A 58 7.28 -0.18 -8.69
CA GLU A 58 6.31 0.09 -9.75
C GLU A 58 5.91 -1.18 -10.48
N LYS A 59 6.91 -2.01 -10.85
CA LYS A 59 6.67 -3.36 -11.40
C LYS A 59 5.80 -4.22 -10.47
N TYR A 60 6.12 -4.24 -9.17
CA TYR A 60 5.28 -4.94 -8.19
C TYR A 60 3.84 -4.41 -8.20
N ARG A 61 3.66 -3.08 -8.18
CA ARG A 61 2.33 -2.47 -8.17
C ARG A 61 1.52 -2.87 -9.41
N ASP A 62 2.15 -2.86 -10.57
CA ASP A 62 1.51 -3.20 -11.83
C ASP A 62 1.13 -4.69 -11.91
N VAL A 63 1.98 -5.57 -11.38
CA VAL A 63 1.69 -7.02 -11.33
C VAL A 63 0.61 -7.34 -10.31
N LYS A 64 0.67 -6.72 -9.13
CA LYS A 64 -0.19 -7.04 -7.98
C LYS A 64 -1.57 -6.41 -8.08
N PHE A 65 -1.69 -5.20 -8.60
CA PHE A 65 -2.95 -4.47 -8.57
C PHE A 65 -3.57 -4.34 -9.95
N THR A 66 -4.82 -4.77 -10.06
CA THR A 66 -5.64 -4.46 -11.23
C THR A 66 -6.26 -3.08 -11.07
N ARG A 67 -5.96 -2.20 -12.02
CA ARG A 67 -6.57 -0.87 -12.10
C ARG A 67 -7.95 -0.97 -12.76
N ARG A 68 -8.99 -0.49 -12.07
CA ARG A 68 -10.30 -0.19 -12.68
C ARG A 68 -10.54 1.30 -12.64
N VAL A 69 -11.00 1.84 -13.76
CA VAL A 69 -11.41 3.24 -13.89
C VAL A 69 -12.92 3.24 -13.93
N ASP A 70 -13.54 3.93 -12.97
CA ASP A 70 -14.97 4.23 -12.94
C ASP A 70 -15.18 5.74 -13.03
N ASP A 71 -16.43 6.19 -13.18
CA ASP A 71 -16.78 7.61 -13.27
C ASP A 71 -16.40 8.39 -11.99
N ASP A 72 -16.23 7.68 -10.86
CA ASP A 72 -15.83 8.22 -9.56
C ASP A 72 -14.29 8.24 -9.35
N GLY A 73 -13.51 7.65 -10.25
CA GLY A 73 -12.05 7.72 -10.25
C GLY A 73 -11.32 6.40 -10.55
N VAL A 74 -10.10 6.28 -9.99
CA VAL A 74 -9.21 5.14 -10.22
C VAL A 74 -9.14 4.29 -8.96
N LYS A 75 -9.66 3.06 -9.01
CA LYS A 75 -9.57 2.08 -7.93
C LYS A 75 -8.59 0.98 -8.28
N LEU A 76 -7.69 0.67 -7.35
CA LEU A 76 -6.73 -0.42 -7.45
C LEU A 76 -7.23 -1.61 -6.63
N TYR A 77 -7.41 -2.76 -7.28
CA TYR A 77 -7.84 -4.00 -6.63
C TYR A 77 -6.66 -4.96 -6.57
N PRO A 78 -6.29 -5.47 -5.38
CA PRO A 78 -5.23 -6.45 -5.28
C PRO A 78 -5.66 -7.78 -5.90
N ARG A 79 -4.75 -8.39 -6.66
CA ARG A 79 -4.85 -9.77 -7.12
C ARG A 79 -4.48 -10.72 -5.97
N GLU A 80 -4.72 -12.01 -6.19
CA GLU A 80 -4.27 -13.09 -5.31
C GLU A 80 -2.74 -13.10 -5.15
N GLN A 81 -2.24 -13.96 -4.27
CA GLN A 81 -0.80 -14.15 -4.04
C GLN A 81 -0.08 -14.37 -5.37
N LEU A 82 1.01 -13.64 -5.58
CA LEU A 82 1.75 -13.70 -6.83
C LEU A 82 2.52 -15.01 -6.93
N SER A 83 2.44 -15.62 -8.11
CA SER A 83 3.21 -16.80 -8.47
C SER A 83 4.38 -16.43 -9.38
N TRP A 84 5.37 -17.33 -9.48
CA TRP A 84 6.44 -17.19 -10.48
C TRP A 84 5.90 -17.08 -11.91
N SER A 85 4.83 -17.80 -12.23
CA SER A 85 4.16 -17.70 -13.52
C SER A 85 3.62 -16.30 -13.82
N ASP A 86 3.13 -15.58 -12.81
CA ASP A 86 2.64 -14.21 -12.98
C ASP A 86 3.76 -13.24 -13.36
N LEU A 87 4.95 -13.40 -12.78
CA LEU A 87 6.12 -12.58 -13.12
C LEU A 87 6.59 -12.83 -14.56
N VAL A 88 6.60 -14.10 -14.99
CA VAL A 88 6.93 -14.47 -16.37
C VAL A 88 5.89 -13.93 -17.35
N ALA A 89 4.61 -14.04 -17.02
CA ALA A 89 3.52 -13.52 -17.84
C ALA A 89 3.60 -11.99 -17.95
N TYR A 90 3.84 -11.29 -16.84
CA TYR A 90 4.04 -9.85 -16.84
C TYR A 90 5.23 -9.45 -17.72
N SER A 91 6.37 -10.13 -17.59
CA SER A 91 7.55 -9.82 -18.41
C SER A 91 7.27 -9.99 -19.90
N THR A 92 6.49 -11.02 -20.25
CA THR A 92 6.08 -11.30 -21.63
C THR A 92 5.12 -10.25 -22.19
N ILE A 93 4.15 -9.80 -21.38
CA ILE A 93 3.09 -8.85 -21.81
C ILE A 93 3.60 -7.41 -21.83
N SER A 94 4.35 -7.01 -20.80
CA SER A 94 4.85 -5.63 -20.64
C SER A 94 6.12 -5.35 -21.43
N GLY A 95 6.83 -6.40 -21.86
CA GLY A 95 8.18 -6.28 -22.44
C GLY A 95 9.25 -5.87 -21.43
N GLN A 96 8.91 -5.68 -20.15
CA GLN A 96 9.86 -5.36 -19.11
C GLN A 96 10.50 -6.63 -18.57
N ASN A 97 11.83 -6.67 -18.54
CA ASN A 97 12.55 -7.78 -17.94
C ASN A 97 12.47 -7.68 -16.40
N ILE A 98 12.24 -8.81 -15.74
CA ILE A 98 12.34 -8.95 -14.29
C ILE A 98 13.55 -9.86 -14.01
N GLY A 99 14.62 -9.26 -13.50
CA GLY A 99 15.81 -10.00 -13.08
C GLY A 99 15.57 -10.85 -11.83
N MET A 100 16.48 -11.79 -11.56
CA MET A 100 16.39 -12.67 -10.37
C MET A 100 16.37 -11.90 -9.04
N PHE A 101 17.12 -10.79 -8.95
CA PHE A 101 17.09 -9.94 -7.77
C PHE A 101 15.77 -9.17 -7.62
N GLU A 102 15.20 -8.71 -8.73
CA GLU A 102 13.93 -7.99 -8.71
C GLU A 102 12.77 -8.92 -8.33
N SER A 103 12.78 -10.17 -8.81
CA SER A 103 11.76 -11.14 -8.45
C SER A 103 11.81 -11.52 -6.98
N GLU A 104 12.99 -11.68 -6.37
CA GLU A 104 13.12 -11.88 -4.92
C GLU A 104 12.49 -10.72 -4.12
N ILE A 105 12.75 -9.48 -4.56
CA ILE A 105 12.15 -8.30 -3.93
C ILE A 105 10.64 -8.30 -4.10
N ILE A 106 10.14 -8.52 -5.33
CA ILE A 106 8.70 -8.53 -5.64
C ILE A 106 7.97 -9.60 -4.82
N MET A 107 8.51 -10.81 -4.74
CA MET A 107 7.93 -11.90 -3.94
C MET A 107 7.96 -11.58 -2.43
N GLY A 108 9.03 -10.94 -1.94
CA GLY A 108 9.09 -10.46 -0.56
C GLY A 108 8.08 -9.35 -0.25
N LEU A 109 7.84 -8.44 -1.20
CA LEU A 109 6.81 -7.41 -1.09
C LEU A 109 5.41 -8.02 -1.05
N ASP A 110 5.15 -9.03 -1.87
CA ASP A 110 3.88 -9.75 -1.90
C ASP A 110 3.63 -10.50 -0.58
N ALA A 111 4.64 -11.16 -0.04
CA ALA A 111 4.55 -11.83 1.26
C ALA A 111 4.20 -10.86 2.41
N ILE A 112 4.80 -9.67 2.43
CA ILE A 112 4.48 -8.62 3.41
C ILE A 112 3.03 -8.13 3.22
N PHE A 113 2.59 -8.00 1.97
CA PHE A 113 1.24 -7.57 1.66
C PHE A 113 0.18 -8.60 2.04
N GLU A 114 0.40 -9.88 1.77
CA GLU A 114 -0.51 -10.96 2.14
C GLU A 114 -0.57 -11.16 3.66
N GLY A 115 0.57 -11.08 4.34
CA GLY A 115 0.67 -11.18 5.80
C GLY A 115 0.01 -10.03 6.59
N ARG A 116 -0.56 -9.02 5.92
CA ARG A 116 -1.25 -7.89 6.57
C ARG A 116 -2.52 -8.28 7.33
N ASN A 117 -3.11 -9.43 7.03
CA ASN A 117 -4.33 -9.92 7.66
C ASN A 117 -4.06 -10.86 8.84
N ASP A 118 -2.81 -11.30 9.03
CA ASP A 118 -2.38 -12.21 10.10
C ASP A 118 -1.84 -11.46 11.34
N GLY A 119 -2.00 -10.14 11.38
CA GLY A 119 -1.62 -9.24 12.48
C GLY A 119 -2.80 -8.74 13.28
#